data_AF-A0A967FA09-F1
#
_entry.id   AF-A0A967FA09-F1
#
_cell.length_a   1.000
_cell.length_b   1.000
_cell.length_c   1.000
_cell.angle_alpha   90.00
_cell.angle_beta   90.00
_cell.angle_gamma   90.00
#
_symmetry.space_group_name_H-M   'P 1'
#
loop_
_entity.id
_entity.type
_entity.pdbx_description
1 polymer ?
#
loop_
_entity_poly.entity_id
_entity_poly.type
_entity_poly.pdbx_seq_one_letter_code
_entity_poly.pdbx_strand_id
1 'polypeptide(L)' 'VRHNAILKGEWVWERTAADLVIAADTIVVKDGQIFEKPKNRDEAFETLRLLSKATHQVITAIFLRSAVEEIIDHELT' A
#
# COMPACT_ATOMS: atom_id res chain seq x y z
N VAL A 1 -2.80 0.70 -5.50
CA VAL A 1 -2.50 -0.19 -4.35
C VAL A 1 -2.50 -1.68 -4.70
N ARG A 2 -3.61 -2.26 -5.22
CA ARG A 2 -3.70 -3.71 -5.50
C ARG A 2 -2.53 -4.27 -6.33
N HIS A 3 -2.19 -3.60 -7.43
CA HIS A 3 -1.07 -4.00 -8.28
C HIS A 3 0.25 -4.17 -7.51
N ASN A 4 0.63 -3.18 -6.68
CA ASN A 4 1.86 -3.24 -5.90
C ASN A 4 1.81 -4.31 -4.79
N ALA A 5 0.65 -4.53 -4.17
CA ALA A 5 0.47 -5.59 -3.18
C ALA A 5 0.71 -6.97 -3.82
N ILE A 6 0.17 -7.21 -5.01
CA ILE A 6 0.40 -8.44 -5.79
C ILE A 6 1.87 -8.57 -6.16
N LEU A 7 2.49 -7.55 -6.73
CA LEU A 7 3.91 -7.62 -7.13
C LEU A 7 4.83 -7.97 -5.96
N LYS A 8 4.58 -7.40 -4.77
CA LYS A 8 5.33 -7.74 -3.56
C LYS A 8 5.11 -9.19 -3.14
N GLY A 9 3.86 -9.66 -3.18
CA GLY A 9 3.48 -11.01 -2.82
C GLY A 9 4.07 -12.06 -3.76
N GLU A 10 3.85 -11.92 -5.07
CA GLU A 10 4.38 -12.81 -6.10
C GLU A 10 5.92 -12.88 -6.06
N TRP A 11 6.59 -11.74 -5.85
CA TRP A 11 8.04 -11.72 -5.76
C TRP A 11 8.57 -12.68 -4.68
N VAL A 12 7.92 -12.73 -3.52
CA VAL A 12 8.27 -13.63 -2.41
C VAL A 12 7.81 -15.07 -2.72
N TRP A 13 6.58 -15.24 -3.19
CA TRP A 13 5.99 -16.55 -3.48
C TRP A 13 6.84 -17.36 -4.46
N GLU A 14 7.29 -16.74 -5.54
CA GLU A 14 8.13 -17.39 -6.56
C GLU A 14 9.53 -17.79 -6.07
N ARG A 15 9.98 -17.27 -4.91
CA ARG A 15 11.37 -17.37 -4.43
C ARG A 15 11.52 -18.08 -3.10
N THR A 16 10.41 -18.55 -2.53
CA THR A 16 10.39 -19.17 -1.20
C THR A 16 9.53 -20.42 -1.21
N ALA A 17 9.75 -21.29 -0.22
CA ALA A 17 8.87 -22.44 0.05
C ALA A 17 7.88 -22.11 1.20
N ALA A 18 7.43 -20.85 1.27
CA ALA A 18 6.51 -20.41 2.32
C ALA A 18 5.11 -20.99 2.10
N ASP A 19 4.47 -21.46 3.17
CA ASP A 19 3.10 -22.00 3.10
C ASP A 19 2.03 -20.91 2.87
N LEU A 20 2.34 -19.67 3.30
CA LEU A 20 1.49 -18.49 3.15
C LEU A 20 2.36 -17.24 2.97
N VAL A 21 2.06 -16.45 1.95
CA VAL A 21 2.64 -15.11 1.73
C VAL A 21 1.55 -14.07 1.95
N ILE A 22 1.86 -13.05 2.73
CA ILE A 22 1.02 -11.87 2.92
C ILE A 22 1.81 -10.64 2.46
N ALA A 23 1.19 -9.81 1.63
CA ALA A 23 1.77 -8.55 1.19
C ALA A 23 0.71 -7.44 1.20
N ALA A 24 1.19 -6.20 1.28
CA ALA A 24 0.31 -5.03 1.29
C ALA A 24 0.93 -3.81 0.61
N ASP A 25 0.06 -2.89 0.19
CA ASP A 25 0.44 -1.59 -0.33
C ASP A 25 -0.56 -0.53 0.15
N THR A 26 -0.05 0.59 0.66
CA THR A 26 -0.89 1.66 1.21
C THR A 26 -0.50 2.99 0.57
N ILE A 27 -1.51 3.78 0.20
CA ILE A 27 -1.33 5.16 -0.28
C ILE A 27 -2.25 6.11 0.50
N VAL A 28 -1.86 7.38 0.54
CA VAL A 28 -2.69 8.47 1.03
C VAL A 28 -3.17 9.30 -0.14
N VAL A 29 -4.47 9.59 -0.19
CA VAL A 29 -5.10 10.40 -1.24
C VAL A 29 -5.84 11.57 -0.61
N LYS A 30 -5.60 12.78 -1.12
CA LYS A 30 -6.38 13.96 -0.74
C LYS A 30 -6.64 14.78 -1.99
N ASP A 31 -7.89 15.20 -2.20
CA ASP A 31 -8.33 16.02 -3.34
C ASP A 31 -7.90 15.46 -4.71
N GLY A 32 -7.92 14.13 -4.87
CA GLY A 32 -7.50 13.44 -6.10
C GLY A 32 -5.99 13.30 -6.28
N GLN A 33 -5.18 13.83 -5.36
CA GLN A 33 -3.72 13.70 -5.38
C GLN A 33 -3.26 12.53 -4.50
N ILE A 34 -2.38 11.69 -5.05
CA ILE A 34 -1.65 10.66 -4.29
C ILE A 34 -0.41 11.31 -3.65
N PHE A 35 -0.23 11.07 -2.35
CA PHE A 35 0.93 11.51 -1.60
C PHE A 35 1.95 10.38 -1.53
N GLU A 36 3.05 10.54 -2.25
CA GLU A 36 4.18 9.59 -2.24
C GLU A 36 5.10 9.84 -1.03
N LYS A 37 6.11 8.98 -0.87
CA LYS A 37 7.14 9.17 0.14
C LYS A 37 7.92 10.45 -0.17
N PRO A 38 8.05 11.37 0.80
CA PRO A 38 8.82 12.59 0.59
C PRO A 38 10.30 12.25 0.39
N LYS A 39 10.96 12.94 -0.55
CA LYS A 39 12.38 12.69 -0.87
C LYS A 39 13.32 13.31 0.15
N ASN A 40 12.86 14.32 0.87
CA ASN A 40 13.63 15.09 1.83
C ASN A 40 12.72 15.66 2.93
N ARG A 41 13.35 16.32 3.90
CA ARG A 41 12.68 16.89 5.07
C ARG A 41 11.68 17.99 4.71
N ASP A 42 12.00 18.84 3.74
CA ASP A 42 11.15 19.97 3.36
C ASP A 42 9.87 19.48 2.68
N GLU A 43 9.99 18.51 1.77
CA GLU A 43 8.84 17.82 1.16
C GLU A 43 7.96 17.11 2.21
N ALA A 44 8.58 16.50 3.23
CA ALA A 44 7.84 15.87 4.32
C ALA A 44 7.05 16.91 5.13
N PHE A 45 7.65 18.07 5.41
CA PHE A 45 6.99 19.15 6.13
C PHE A 45 5.80 19.71 5.36
N GLU A 46 5.96 19.97 4.06
CA GLU A 46 4.86 20.43 3.21
C GLU A 46 3.75 19.39 3.08
N THR A 47 4.10 18.11 2.93
CA THR A 47 3.11 17.01 2.94
C THR A 47 2.30 17.00 4.24
N LEU A 48 2.97 17.04 5.40
CA LEU A 48 2.30 17.08 6.70
C LEU A 48 1.42 18.32 6.85
N ARG A 49 1.87 19.47 6.36
CA ARG A 49 1.10 20.72 6.37
C ARG A 49 -0.16 20.62 5.54
N LEU A 50 -0.10 20.00 4.35
CA LEU A 50 -1.24 19.79 3.45
C LEU A 50 -2.28 18.82 4.03
N LEU A 51 -1.84 17.81 4.78
CA LEU A 51 -2.71 16.83 5.43
C LEU A 51 -3.27 17.32 6.79
N SER A 52 -2.60 18.29 7.42
CA SER A 52 -2.96 18.78 8.76
C SER A 52 -4.37 19.35 8.80
N LYS A 53 -5.16 18.91 9.80
CA LYS A 53 -6.54 19.33 10.03
C LYS A 53 -7.48 19.13 8.83
N ALA A 54 -7.14 18.23 7.92
CA ALA A 54 -7.93 17.91 6.74
C ALA A 54 -8.19 16.40 6.66
N THR A 55 -9.39 16.03 6.23
CA THR A 55 -9.70 14.65 5.89
C THR A 55 -8.96 14.26 4.62
N HIS A 56 -8.40 13.06 4.64
CA HIS A 56 -7.76 12.40 3.52
C HIS A 56 -8.14 10.93 3.57
N GLN A 57 -8.05 10.25 2.44
CA GLN A 57 -8.32 8.83 2.33
C GLN A 57 -7.02 8.05 2.47
N VAL A 58 -7.03 7.01 3.27
CA VAL A 58 -5.99 5.99 3.29
C VAL A 58 -6.54 4.77 2.58
N ILE A 59 -5.83 4.33 1.56
CA ILE A 59 -6.23 3.16 0.77
C ILE A 59 -5.17 2.09 0.98
N THR A 60 -5.56 0.94 1.51
CA THR A 60 -4.66 -0.21 1.72
C THR A 60 -5.17 -1.40 0.92
N ALA A 61 -4.32 -1.98 0.08
CA ALA A 61 -4.57 -3.28 -0.53
C ALA A 61 -3.77 -4.38 0.16
N ILE A 62 -4.37 -5.57 0.23
CA ILE A 62 -3.76 -6.79 0.74
C ILE A 62 -3.73 -7.85 -0.36
N PHE A 63 -2.71 -8.70 -0.28
CA PHE A 63 -2.53 -9.90 -1.07
C PHE A 63 -2.21 -11.03 -0.09
N LEU A 64 -2.94 -12.13 -0.18
CA LEU A 64 -2.65 -13.36 0.54
C LEU A 64 -2.57 -14.49 -0.48
N ARG A 65 -1.52 -15.31 -0.42
CA ARG A 65 -1.39 -16.49 -1.27
C ARG A 65 -0.85 -17.67 -0.49
N SER A 66 -1.56 -18.78 -0.59
CA SER A 66 -1.17 -20.10 -0.10
C SER A 66 -1.13 -21.09 -1.27
N ALA A 67 -0.84 -22.36 -0.99
CA ALA A 67 -0.88 -23.41 -2.00
C ALA A 67 -2.28 -23.68 -2.59
N VAL A 68 -3.36 -23.27 -1.89
CA VAL A 68 -4.74 -23.61 -2.25
C VAL A 68 -5.63 -22.42 -2.57
N GLU A 69 -5.22 -21.22 -2.16
CA GLU A 69 -6.04 -20.02 -2.27
C GLU A 69 -5.18 -18.77 -2.46
N GLU A 70 -5.73 -17.85 -3.26
CA GLU A 70 -5.24 -16.49 -3.43
C GLU A 70 -6.37 -15.51 -3.14
N ILE A 71 -6.12 -14.53 -2.27
CA ILE A 71 -7.06 -13.47 -1.89
C ILE A 71 -6.40 -12.12 -2.16
N ILE A 72 -7.10 -11.27 -2.90
CA ILE A 72 -6.70 -9.87 -3.13
C ILE A 72 -7.86 -8.98 -2.73
N ASP A 73 -7.63 -8.10 -1.77
CA ASP A 73 -8.64 -7.13 -1.35
C ASP A 73 -8.03 -5.75 -1.07
N HIS A 74 -8.90 -4.76 -0.82
CA HIS A 74 -8.51 -3.42 -0.40
C HIS A 74 -9.59 -2.74 0.43
N GLU A 75 -9.16 -1.85 1.30
CA GLU A 75 -10.02 -1.02 2.14
C GLU A 75 -9.67 0.46 1.95
N LEU A 76 -10.70 1.31 2.07
CA LEU A 76 -10.61 2.76 2.03
C LEU A 76 -11.14 3.30 3.37
N THR A 77 -10.34 4.10 4.06
CA THR A 77 -10.72 4.75 5.33
C THR A 77 -10.49 6.25 5.28
#